data_AF-X1BAJ4-F1
#
_entry.id   AF-X1BAJ4-F1
#
_cell.length_a   1.000
_cell.length_b   1.000
_cell.length_c   1.000
_cell.angle_alpha   90.00
_cell.angle_beta   90.00
_cell.angle_gamma   90.00
#
_symmetry.space_group_name_H-M   'P 1'
#
loop_
_entity.id
_entity.type
_entity.pdbx_description
1 polymer ?
#
loop_
_entity_poly.entity_id
_entity_poly.type
_entity_poly.pdbx_seq_one_letter_code
_entity_poly.pdbx_strand_id
1 'polypeptide(L)'
;TYALADAIGVPAPKTIVPKSLEDVEKYGKTIEYPCLVKPTLSHYYYKKFNKKMVRVYNIDQMLGAYRQASDAGLEIMLQEIIPGNDTLGVNYNSYFWENQPLVEFTAQQVRNAPPIFGSPCVAVSKNIPEVIEPGRKILRAMGFYGYSCTEFKKDPRDGVYKLMEVNGRHNLSTLLAVRCGINFPWIHYKHYIENELPQSMEYQYETYWIDIMRDASNSISYIKESRSIIQFLRPYISSHIFAILDFSDIRPFTQRCLYLIKRVLFYKYKY
;
A
#
# COMPACT_ATOMS: atom_id res chain seq x y z
N THR A 1 -5.94 -13.86 2.28
CA THR A 1 -4.95 -13.44 1.26
C THR A 1 -3.70 -14.29 1.28
N TYR A 2 -2.83 -14.21 2.30
CA TYR A 2 -1.53 -14.89 2.27
C TYR A 2 -1.60 -16.42 2.17
N ALA A 3 -2.50 -17.08 2.93
CA ALA A 3 -2.69 -18.52 2.81
C ALA A 3 -3.13 -18.95 1.40
N LEU A 4 -3.98 -18.15 0.74
CA LEU A 4 -4.38 -18.40 -0.64
C LEU A 4 -3.21 -18.20 -1.61
N ALA A 5 -2.42 -17.14 -1.41
CA ALA A 5 -1.23 -16.86 -2.21
C ALA A 5 -0.22 -18.01 -2.14
N ASP A 6 0.03 -18.55 -0.94
CA ASP A 6 0.88 -19.72 -0.72
C ASP A 6 0.35 -20.96 -1.46
N ALA A 7 -0.95 -21.28 -1.29
CA ALA A 7 -1.59 -22.43 -1.91
C ALA A 7 -1.54 -22.41 -3.45
N ILE A 8 -1.55 -21.22 -4.06
CA ILE A 8 -1.47 -21.08 -5.52
C ILE A 8 -0.04 -20.75 -5.99
N GLY A 9 0.95 -20.60 -5.11
CA GLY A 9 2.32 -20.24 -5.49
C GLY A 9 2.48 -18.81 -6.03
N VAL A 10 1.75 -17.84 -5.46
CA VAL A 10 2.05 -16.41 -5.60
C VAL A 10 2.99 -16.02 -4.46
N PRO A 11 4.22 -15.55 -4.74
CA PRO A 11 5.17 -15.18 -3.70
C PRO A 11 4.59 -14.14 -2.74
N ALA A 12 4.76 -14.35 -1.44
CA ALA A 12 4.31 -13.45 -0.38
C ALA A 12 5.28 -13.51 0.81
N PRO A 13 5.26 -12.54 1.74
CA PRO A 13 6.04 -12.62 2.97
C PRO A 13 5.64 -13.84 3.79
N LYS A 14 6.61 -14.51 4.43
CA LYS A 14 6.30 -15.59 5.39
C LYS A 14 5.34 -15.05 6.44
N THR A 15 4.18 -15.69 6.56
CA THR A 15 3.09 -15.21 7.42
C THR A 15 2.41 -16.38 8.08
N ILE A 16 2.15 -16.28 9.39
CA ILE A 16 1.29 -17.22 10.11
C ILE A 16 0.24 -16.47 10.94
N VAL A 17 -0.89 -17.13 11.19
CA VAL A 17 -1.89 -16.72 12.19
C VAL A 17 -1.79 -17.72 13.33
N PRO A 18 -0.99 -17.45 14.37
CA PRO A 18 -0.76 -18.40 15.47
C PRO A 18 -2.04 -18.62 16.29
N LYS A 19 -2.32 -19.87 16.65
CA LYS A 19 -3.44 -20.26 17.52
C LYS A 19 -3.01 -20.57 18.94
N SER A 20 -1.71 -20.69 19.18
CA SER A 20 -1.13 -20.99 20.49
C SER A 20 0.21 -20.27 20.69
N LEU A 21 0.70 -20.25 21.94
CA LEU A 21 2.07 -19.80 22.23
C LEU A 21 3.12 -20.69 21.55
N GLU A 22 2.86 -21.99 21.43
CA GLU A 22 3.76 -22.93 20.76
C GLU A 22 3.95 -22.57 19.28
N ASP A 23 2.88 -22.15 18.59
CA ASP A 23 2.96 -21.67 17.21
C ASP A 23 3.88 -20.44 17.09
N VAL A 24 3.77 -19.51 18.04
CA VAL A 24 4.61 -18.30 18.11
C VAL A 24 6.08 -18.69 18.34
N GLU A 25 6.35 -19.61 19.25
CA GLU A 25 7.70 -20.08 19.53
C GLU A 25 8.34 -20.79 18.33
N LYS A 26 7.58 -21.68 17.67
CA LYS A 26 8.03 -22.40 16.48
C LYS A 26 8.37 -21.43 15.35
N TYR A 27 7.48 -20.47 15.08
CA TYR A 27 7.73 -19.44 14.07
C TYR A 27 8.92 -18.56 14.44
N GLY A 28 8.98 -18.11 15.69
CA GLY A 28 10.03 -17.25 16.23
C GLY A 28 11.45 -17.82 16.14
N LYS A 29 11.60 -19.15 16.03
CA LYS A 29 12.88 -19.85 15.80
C LYS A 29 13.31 -19.89 14.33
N THR A 30 12.39 -19.68 13.39
CA THR A 30 12.63 -19.85 11.94
C THR A 30 12.64 -18.55 11.15
N ILE A 31 12.09 -17.48 11.73
CA ILE A 31 11.98 -16.17 11.09
C ILE A 31 13.22 -15.31 11.33
N GLU A 32 13.53 -14.45 10.36
CA GLU A 32 14.53 -13.39 10.54
C GLU A 32 13.92 -12.21 11.31
N TYR A 33 14.69 -11.65 12.24
CA TYR A 33 14.31 -10.43 12.95
C TYR A 33 14.94 -9.19 12.30
N PRO A 34 14.27 -8.03 12.39
CA PRO A 34 12.95 -7.84 12.98
C PRO A 34 11.82 -8.31 12.07
N CYS A 35 10.69 -8.68 12.68
CA CYS A 35 9.46 -9.03 11.96
C CYS A 35 8.27 -8.19 12.47
N LEU A 36 7.09 -8.38 11.88
CA LEU A 36 5.88 -7.64 12.20
C LEU A 36 4.85 -8.52 12.90
N VAL A 37 4.23 -7.94 13.92
CA VAL A 37 2.97 -8.38 14.49
C VAL A 37 1.89 -7.44 13.97
N LYS A 38 0.97 -7.98 13.18
CA LYS A 38 -0.15 -7.24 12.60
C LYS A 38 -1.47 -7.79 13.13
N PRO A 39 -2.46 -6.96 13.47
CA PRO A 39 -3.79 -7.46 13.77
C PRO A 39 -4.47 -8.01 12.51
N THR A 40 -5.30 -9.04 12.65
CA THR A 40 -6.16 -9.49 11.54
C THR A 40 -7.29 -8.49 11.29
N LEU A 41 -7.75 -7.80 12.34
CA LEU A 41 -8.71 -6.70 12.28
C LEU A 41 -8.11 -5.40 12.85
N SER A 42 -7.57 -4.57 11.97
CA SER A 42 -6.79 -3.37 12.33
C SER A 42 -7.56 -2.32 13.14
N HIS A 43 -8.87 -2.16 12.91
CA HIS A 43 -9.69 -1.16 13.58
C HIS A 43 -9.94 -1.49 15.07
N TYR A 44 -10.15 -2.77 15.41
CA TYR A 44 -10.28 -3.19 16.81
C TYR A 44 -8.98 -3.06 17.59
N TYR A 45 -7.87 -3.46 16.97
CA TYR A 45 -6.55 -3.35 17.59
C TYR A 45 -6.13 -1.89 17.81
N TYR A 46 -6.37 -1.01 16.83
CA TYR A 46 -6.08 0.41 16.97
C TYR A 46 -6.91 1.05 18.10
N LYS A 47 -8.19 0.71 18.23
CA LYS A 47 -9.06 1.19 19.32
C LYS A 47 -8.53 0.78 20.70
N LYS A 48 -7.93 -0.41 20.82
CA LYS A 48 -7.41 -0.95 22.08
C LYS A 48 -6.01 -0.45 22.44
N PHE A 49 -5.12 -0.39 21.46
CA PHE A 49 -3.68 -0.18 21.70
C PHE A 49 -3.11 1.09 21.06
N ASN A 50 -3.91 1.85 20.30
CA ASN A 50 -3.49 3.02 19.53
C ASN A 50 -2.26 2.75 18.62
N LYS A 51 -2.14 1.51 18.14
CA LYS A 51 -1.08 1.03 17.25
C LYS A 51 -1.71 0.31 16.07
N LYS A 52 -1.12 0.42 14.88
CA LYS A 52 -1.59 -0.31 13.68
C LYS A 52 -0.89 -1.64 13.48
N MET A 53 0.36 -1.73 13.93
CA MET A 53 1.20 -2.90 13.89
C MET A 53 2.34 -2.71 14.89
N VAL A 54 3.03 -3.79 15.25
CA VAL A 54 4.20 -3.76 16.14
C VAL A 54 5.37 -4.40 15.42
N ARG A 55 6.52 -3.73 15.41
CA ARG A 55 7.78 -4.32 14.97
C ARG A 55 8.45 -4.96 16.17
N VAL A 56 8.80 -6.24 16.05
CA VAL A 56 9.45 -7.02 17.12
C VAL A 56 10.85 -7.44 16.65
N TYR A 57 11.81 -7.35 17.56
CA TYR A 57 13.24 -7.53 17.29
C TYR A 57 13.79 -8.86 17.83
N ASN A 58 13.00 -9.59 18.62
CA ASN A 58 13.34 -10.89 19.17
C ASN A 58 12.07 -11.67 19.56
N ILE A 59 12.26 -12.94 19.95
CA ILE A 59 11.19 -13.85 20.32
C ILE A 59 10.41 -13.38 21.55
N ASP A 60 11.07 -12.77 22.54
CA ASP A 60 10.42 -12.29 23.77
C ASP A 60 9.42 -11.17 23.47
N GLN A 61 9.80 -10.22 22.61
CA GLN A 61 8.91 -9.15 22.15
C GLN A 61 7.74 -9.71 21.34
N MET A 62 7.98 -10.74 20.52
CA MET A 62 6.93 -11.42 19.74
C MET A 62 5.92 -12.11 20.66
N LEU A 63 6.40 -12.89 21.64
CA LEU A 63 5.56 -13.56 22.63
C LEU A 63 4.78 -12.56 23.48
N GLY A 64 5.42 -11.46 23.90
CA GLY A 64 4.76 -10.38 24.63
C GLY A 64 3.64 -9.73 23.84
N ALA A 65 3.88 -9.43 22.56
CA ALA A 65 2.86 -8.86 21.68
C ALA A 65 1.69 -9.83 21.43
N TYR A 66 1.97 -11.13 21.27
CA TYR A 66 0.92 -12.15 21.15
C TYR A 66 0.08 -12.27 22.42
N ARG A 67 0.70 -12.35 23.61
CA ARG A 67 -0.04 -12.40 24.88
C ARG A 67 -0.92 -11.18 25.06
N GLN A 68 -0.38 -9.98 24.82
CA GLN A 68 -1.15 -8.73 24.91
C GLN A 68 -2.39 -8.74 24.00
N ALA A 69 -2.25 -9.24 22.77
CA ALA A 69 -3.37 -9.34 21.84
C ALA A 69 -4.39 -10.42 22.28
N SER A 70 -3.90 -11.59 22.68
CA SER A 70 -4.71 -12.72 23.15
C SER A 70 -5.53 -12.36 24.38
N ASP A 71 -4.92 -11.69 25.38
CA ASP A 71 -5.58 -11.21 26.60
C ASP A 71 -6.70 -10.19 26.29
N ALA A 72 -6.59 -9.50 25.14
CA ALA A 72 -7.62 -8.59 24.65
C ALA A 72 -8.66 -9.24 23.73
N GLY A 73 -8.58 -10.57 23.50
CA GLY A 73 -9.44 -11.30 22.59
C GLY A 73 -9.22 -10.93 21.11
N LEU A 74 -8.02 -10.48 20.75
CA LEU A 74 -7.68 -10.02 19.41
C LEU A 74 -6.75 -11.00 18.72
N GLU A 75 -7.13 -11.42 17.52
CA GLU A 75 -6.29 -12.26 16.66
C GLU A 75 -5.24 -11.40 15.93
N ILE A 76 -4.02 -11.95 15.85
CA ILE A 76 -2.89 -11.33 15.18
C ILE A 76 -2.27 -12.30 14.16
N MET A 77 -1.53 -11.75 13.21
CA MET A 77 -0.63 -12.48 12.33
C MET A 77 0.81 -12.05 12.61
N LEU A 78 1.72 -13.01 12.48
CA LEU A 78 3.17 -12.81 12.51
C LEU A 78 3.67 -12.83 11.08
N GLN A 79 4.45 -11.84 10.69
CA GLN A 79 4.81 -11.64 9.29
C GLN A 79 6.24 -11.14 9.11
N GLU A 80 6.93 -11.71 8.13
CA GLU A 80 8.22 -11.25 7.62
C GLU A 80 8.18 -9.78 7.14
N ILE A 81 9.27 -9.04 7.38
CA ILE A 81 9.48 -7.74 6.75
C ILE A 81 10.23 -7.96 5.44
N ILE A 82 9.60 -7.61 4.31
CA ILE A 82 10.30 -7.55 3.03
C ILE A 82 11.21 -6.30 3.03
N PRO A 83 12.54 -6.46 2.92
CA PRO A 83 13.46 -5.34 3.03
C PRO A 83 13.41 -4.42 1.81
N GLY A 84 14.13 -3.31 1.90
CA GLY A 84 14.28 -2.35 0.81
C GLY A 84 13.46 -1.07 1.00
N ASN A 85 13.86 -0.04 0.26
CA ASN A 85 13.24 1.28 0.32
C ASN A 85 11.85 1.31 -0.35
N ASP A 86 11.23 2.49 -0.37
CA ASP A 86 9.88 2.67 -0.90
C ASP A 86 9.78 2.41 -2.40
N THR A 87 10.86 2.60 -3.16
CA THR A 87 10.83 2.44 -4.62
C THR A 87 10.67 0.99 -5.07
N LEU A 88 10.87 0.03 -4.17
CA LEU A 88 10.61 -1.38 -4.42
C LEU A 88 9.13 -1.74 -4.28
N GLY A 89 8.29 -0.85 -3.71
CA GLY A 89 6.85 -0.99 -3.65
C GLY A 89 6.18 -0.62 -4.97
N VAL A 90 5.22 -1.43 -5.41
CA VAL A 90 4.50 -1.24 -6.67
C VAL A 90 3.03 -1.64 -6.51
N ASN A 91 2.18 -1.04 -7.33
CA ASN A 91 0.75 -1.31 -7.34
C ASN A 91 0.36 -1.86 -8.72
N TYR A 92 -0.35 -2.97 -8.74
CA TYR A 92 -1.10 -3.48 -9.89
C TYR A 92 -2.58 -3.18 -9.65
N ASN A 93 -3.11 -2.24 -10.41
CA ASN A 93 -4.52 -1.84 -10.37
C ASN A 93 -5.23 -2.50 -11.54
N SER A 94 -6.44 -2.99 -11.31
CA SER A 94 -7.19 -3.63 -12.38
C SER A 94 -8.69 -3.48 -12.18
N TYR A 95 -9.43 -3.61 -13.28
CA TYR A 95 -10.86 -3.87 -13.28
C TYR A 95 -11.09 -5.30 -13.76
N PHE A 96 -11.51 -6.18 -12.85
CA PHE A 96 -11.74 -7.60 -13.13
C PHE A 96 -13.21 -7.89 -13.36
N TRP A 97 -13.51 -8.73 -14.35
CA TRP A 97 -14.84 -9.28 -14.56
C TRP A 97 -14.74 -10.68 -15.16
N GLU A 98 -15.51 -11.63 -14.64
CA GLU A 98 -15.57 -13.02 -15.12
C GLU A 98 -14.17 -13.66 -15.32
N ASN A 99 -13.32 -13.54 -14.29
CA ASN A 99 -11.93 -14.03 -14.30
C ASN A 99 -10.99 -13.37 -15.33
N GLN A 100 -11.44 -12.30 -16.01
CA GLN A 100 -10.65 -11.53 -16.96
C GLN A 100 -10.25 -10.16 -16.40
N PRO A 101 -8.98 -9.76 -16.55
CA PRO A 101 -8.56 -8.38 -16.32
C PRO A 101 -8.97 -7.52 -17.53
N LEU A 102 -10.09 -6.80 -17.43
CA LEU A 102 -10.57 -5.98 -18.54
C LEU A 102 -9.75 -4.70 -18.72
N VAL A 103 -9.25 -4.14 -17.62
CA VAL A 103 -8.39 -2.95 -17.61
C VAL A 103 -7.30 -3.15 -16.57
N GLU A 104 -6.07 -2.75 -16.89
CA GLU A 104 -4.89 -2.96 -16.05
C GLU A 104 -4.03 -1.69 -16.03
N PHE A 105 -3.42 -1.41 -14.88
CA PHE A 105 -2.56 -0.25 -14.68
C PHE A 105 -1.54 -0.52 -13.58
N THR A 106 -0.25 -0.40 -13.91
CA THR A 106 0.83 -0.50 -12.91
C THR A 106 1.44 0.85 -12.57
N ALA A 107 1.82 1.00 -11.30
CA ALA A 107 2.54 2.17 -10.80
C ALA A 107 3.61 1.75 -9.79
N GLN A 108 4.70 2.51 -9.75
CA GLN A 108 5.77 2.36 -8.77
C GLN A 108 5.60 3.42 -7.68
N GLN A 109 5.73 3.02 -6.41
CA GLN A 109 5.83 3.96 -5.30
C GLN A 109 7.19 4.67 -5.39
N VAL A 110 7.24 5.96 -5.09
CA VAL A 110 8.49 6.73 -5.12
C VAL A 110 8.87 7.16 -3.71
N ARG A 111 7.88 7.60 -2.93
CA ARG A 111 8.03 8.00 -1.53
C ARG A 111 6.76 7.67 -0.75
N ASN A 112 6.92 7.17 0.46
CA ASN A 112 5.82 6.88 1.38
C ASN A 112 5.77 7.89 2.54
N ALA A 113 4.63 7.94 3.24
CA ALA A 113 4.51 8.74 4.45
C ALA A 113 3.74 7.96 5.53
N PRO A 114 4.42 7.47 6.60
CA PRO A 114 5.86 7.56 6.85
C PRO A 114 6.70 6.70 5.86
N PRO A 115 8.03 6.92 5.75
CA PRO A 115 8.90 6.07 4.94
C PRO A 115 8.83 4.60 5.34
N ILE A 116 9.09 3.69 4.39
CA ILE A 116 9.17 2.22 4.51
C ILE A 116 7.83 1.52 4.80
N PHE A 117 7.03 2.04 5.73
CA PHE A 117 5.80 1.38 6.22
C PHE A 117 4.51 2.19 5.99
N GLY A 118 4.63 3.41 5.46
CA GLY A 118 3.48 4.23 5.11
C GLY A 118 2.89 3.90 3.75
N SER A 119 1.83 4.62 3.40
CA SER A 119 1.27 4.59 2.05
C SER A 119 1.95 5.64 1.16
N PRO A 120 1.87 5.51 -0.18
CA PRO A 120 2.48 6.46 -1.10
C PRO A 120 2.01 7.89 -0.84
N CYS A 121 2.97 8.81 -0.82
CA CYS A 121 2.77 10.24 -1.01
C CYS A 121 3.28 10.69 -2.38
N VAL A 122 4.17 9.91 -3.01
CA VAL A 122 4.53 10.08 -4.42
C VAL A 122 4.54 8.71 -5.10
N ALA A 123 3.89 8.62 -6.25
CA ALA A 123 3.87 7.44 -7.10
C ALA A 123 4.04 7.84 -8.57
N VAL A 124 4.49 6.91 -9.41
CA VAL A 124 4.70 7.14 -10.86
C VAL A 124 4.08 6.01 -11.67
N SER A 125 3.40 6.36 -12.77
CA SER A 125 2.90 5.36 -13.72
C SER A 125 4.08 4.71 -14.43
N LYS A 126 4.10 3.37 -14.48
CA LYS A 126 5.23 2.62 -14.99
C LYS A 126 4.78 1.25 -15.45
N ASN A 127 5.34 0.73 -16.54
CA ASN A 127 5.13 -0.67 -16.92
C ASN A 127 5.97 -1.59 -16.01
N ILE A 128 5.31 -2.55 -15.35
CA ILE A 128 5.94 -3.47 -14.41
C ILE A 128 5.40 -4.88 -14.71
N PRO A 129 5.84 -5.50 -15.81
CA PRO A 129 5.26 -6.76 -16.29
C PRO A 129 5.36 -7.90 -15.26
N GLU A 130 6.36 -7.86 -14.37
CA GLU A 130 6.61 -8.90 -13.37
C GLU A 130 5.49 -9.08 -12.36
N VAL A 131 4.61 -8.09 -12.18
CA VAL A 131 3.48 -8.17 -11.23
C VAL A 131 2.13 -8.48 -11.88
N ILE A 132 2.06 -8.47 -13.21
CA ILE A 132 0.80 -8.68 -13.95
C ILE A 132 0.27 -10.09 -13.70
N GLU A 133 1.05 -11.13 -14.03
CA GLU A 133 0.60 -12.51 -13.85
C GLU A 133 0.38 -12.91 -12.39
N PRO A 134 1.27 -12.56 -11.42
CA PRO A 134 0.97 -12.76 -10.00
C PRO A 134 -0.32 -12.07 -9.55
N GLY A 135 -0.56 -10.83 -10.01
CA GLY A 135 -1.78 -10.06 -9.73
C GLY A 135 -3.04 -10.72 -10.30
N ARG A 136 -3.00 -11.12 -11.58
CA ARG A 136 -4.10 -11.86 -12.21
C ARG A 136 -4.39 -13.17 -11.49
N LYS A 137 -3.34 -13.92 -11.13
CA LYS A 137 -3.44 -15.23 -10.48
C LYS A 137 -4.12 -15.14 -9.12
N ILE A 138 -3.72 -14.18 -8.26
CA ILE A 138 -4.35 -14.01 -6.94
C ILE A 138 -5.81 -13.54 -7.07
N LEU A 139 -6.12 -12.63 -8.00
CA LEU A 139 -7.48 -12.12 -8.20
C LEU A 139 -8.43 -13.19 -8.76
N ARG A 140 -7.97 -14.02 -9.71
CA ARG A 140 -8.74 -15.19 -10.20
C ARG A 140 -9.00 -16.20 -9.09
N ALA A 141 -7.98 -16.53 -8.29
CA ALA A 141 -8.12 -17.47 -7.19
C ALA A 141 -9.09 -16.96 -6.10
N MET A 142 -9.22 -15.64 -5.94
CA MET A 142 -10.21 -15.01 -5.06
C MET A 142 -11.62 -14.95 -5.66
N GLY A 143 -11.78 -15.19 -6.96
CA GLY A 143 -13.03 -14.90 -7.68
C GLY A 143 -13.38 -13.41 -7.62
N PHE A 144 -12.38 -12.53 -7.76
CA PHE A 144 -12.57 -11.09 -7.58
C PHE A 144 -13.29 -10.44 -8.78
N TYR A 145 -14.18 -9.49 -8.50
CA TYR A 145 -14.91 -8.69 -9.50
C TYR A 145 -14.85 -7.19 -9.13
N GLY A 146 -14.75 -6.34 -10.15
CA GLY A 146 -14.65 -4.88 -10.01
C GLY A 146 -13.22 -4.38 -9.88
N TYR A 147 -13.05 -3.19 -9.30
CA TYR A 147 -11.75 -2.56 -9.14
C TYR A 147 -10.92 -3.20 -8.00
N SER A 148 -9.66 -3.49 -8.28
CA SER A 148 -8.67 -3.91 -7.29
C SER A 148 -7.40 -3.07 -7.36
N CYS A 149 -6.75 -2.91 -6.21
CA CYS A 149 -5.37 -2.45 -6.08
C CYS A 149 -4.57 -3.52 -5.34
N THR A 150 -3.80 -4.29 -6.09
CA THR A 150 -2.89 -5.30 -5.55
C THR A 150 -1.51 -4.69 -5.35
N GLU A 151 -1.01 -4.71 -4.12
CA GLU A 151 0.29 -4.16 -3.77
C GLU A 151 1.34 -5.27 -3.74
N PHE A 152 2.49 -5.00 -4.34
CA PHE A 152 3.66 -5.87 -4.31
C PHE A 152 4.88 -5.08 -3.82
N LYS A 153 5.87 -5.78 -3.26
CA LYS A 153 7.18 -5.22 -2.97
C LYS A 153 8.27 -6.15 -3.51
N LYS A 154 9.22 -5.61 -4.27
CA LYS A 154 10.37 -6.37 -4.75
C LYS A 154 11.31 -6.65 -3.58
N ASP A 155 11.57 -7.91 -3.32
CA ASP A 155 12.55 -8.30 -2.32
C ASP A 155 13.96 -8.21 -2.94
N PRO A 156 14.86 -7.34 -2.43
CA PRO A 156 16.20 -7.19 -2.99
C PRO A 156 17.09 -8.42 -2.77
N ARG A 157 16.71 -9.37 -1.89
CA ARG A 157 17.50 -10.58 -1.61
C ARG A 157 17.42 -11.60 -2.73
N ASP A 158 16.26 -11.70 -3.40
CA ASP A 158 16.01 -12.67 -4.48
C ASP A 158 15.49 -12.03 -5.79
N GLY A 159 15.20 -10.74 -5.78
CA GLY A 159 14.69 -9.99 -6.93
C GLY A 159 13.20 -10.23 -7.23
N VAL A 160 12.46 -10.93 -6.37
CA VAL A 160 11.06 -11.34 -6.62
C VAL A 160 10.08 -10.35 -5.99
N TYR A 161 9.03 -9.99 -6.73
CA TYR A 161 7.90 -9.24 -6.19
C TYR A 161 7.03 -10.12 -5.29
N LYS A 162 6.92 -9.75 -4.01
CA LYS A 162 6.10 -10.42 -3.01
C LYS A 162 4.77 -9.68 -2.86
N LEU A 163 3.65 -10.41 -2.85
CA LEU A 163 2.32 -9.89 -2.61
C LEU A 163 2.22 -9.33 -1.20
N MET A 164 1.93 -8.03 -1.09
CA MET A 164 1.78 -7.33 0.17
C MET A 164 0.33 -7.24 0.60
N GLU A 165 -0.58 -6.89 -0.30
CA GLU A 165 -2.00 -6.72 -0.01
C GLU A 165 -2.86 -6.78 -1.28
N VAL A 166 -4.14 -7.14 -1.16
CA VAL A 166 -5.16 -6.95 -2.21
C VAL A 166 -6.24 -6.04 -1.63
N ASN A 167 -6.39 -4.84 -2.19
CA ASN A 167 -7.39 -3.86 -1.76
C ASN A 167 -8.54 -3.80 -2.77
N GLY A 168 -9.76 -4.15 -2.35
CA GLY A 168 -10.98 -4.03 -3.17
C GLY A 168 -11.62 -2.62 -3.14
N ARG A 169 -10.79 -1.58 -3.06
CA ARG A 169 -11.23 -0.18 -2.97
C ARG A 169 -10.23 0.73 -3.67
N HIS A 170 -10.71 1.85 -4.22
CA HIS A 170 -9.87 2.87 -4.83
C HIS A 170 -8.75 3.31 -3.87
N ASN A 171 -7.51 3.28 -4.37
CA ASN A 171 -6.33 3.68 -3.62
C ASN A 171 -6.16 5.21 -3.60
N LEU A 172 -5.32 5.70 -2.70
CA LEU A 172 -5.07 7.14 -2.54
C LEU A 172 -4.60 7.81 -3.84
N SER A 173 -3.81 7.09 -4.64
CA SER A 173 -3.26 7.56 -5.91
C SER A 173 -4.16 7.29 -7.12
N THR A 174 -5.48 7.07 -6.95
CA THR A 174 -6.38 6.76 -8.07
C THR A 174 -6.36 7.83 -9.17
N LEU A 175 -6.20 9.11 -8.82
CA LEU A 175 -6.06 10.20 -9.80
C LEU A 175 -4.86 10.02 -10.74
N LEU A 176 -3.85 9.25 -10.34
CA LEU A 176 -2.74 8.89 -11.23
C LEU A 176 -3.24 8.16 -12.47
N ALA A 177 -4.03 7.10 -12.28
CA ALA A 177 -4.58 6.32 -13.38
C ALA A 177 -5.48 7.19 -14.26
N VAL A 178 -6.32 8.03 -13.65
CA VAL A 178 -7.18 8.98 -14.36
C VAL A 178 -6.35 9.89 -15.26
N ARG A 179 -5.28 10.49 -14.71
CA ARG A 179 -4.39 11.39 -15.45
C ARG A 179 -3.68 10.68 -16.61
N CYS A 180 -3.43 9.39 -16.48
CA CYS A 180 -2.81 8.55 -17.50
C CYS A 180 -3.78 8.01 -18.55
N GLY A 181 -5.09 8.28 -18.42
CA GLY A 181 -6.13 7.87 -19.38
C GLY A 181 -7.11 6.81 -18.88
N ILE A 182 -6.91 6.24 -17.69
CA ILE A 182 -7.76 5.19 -17.13
C ILE A 182 -8.56 5.71 -15.94
N ASN A 183 -9.84 5.98 -16.15
CA ASN A 183 -10.74 6.43 -15.08
C ASN A 183 -11.50 5.25 -14.43
N PHE A 184 -10.85 4.55 -13.50
CA PHE A 184 -11.45 3.41 -12.80
C PHE A 184 -12.78 3.71 -12.10
N PRO A 185 -12.96 4.83 -11.37
CA PRO A 185 -14.26 5.18 -10.81
C PRO A 185 -15.36 5.33 -11.88
N TRP A 186 -15.04 5.94 -13.01
CA TRP A 186 -15.98 6.10 -14.13
C TRP A 186 -16.31 4.76 -14.79
N ILE A 187 -15.31 3.91 -15.02
CA ILE A 187 -15.50 2.53 -15.50
C ILE A 187 -16.44 1.76 -14.56
N HIS A 188 -16.20 1.87 -13.26
CA HIS A 188 -17.01 1.20 -12.25
C HIS A 188 -18.48 1.67 -12.32
N TYR A 189 -18.71 2.99 -12.41
CA TYR A 189 -20.04 3.57 -12.59
C TYR A 189 -20.72 3.06 -13.87
N LYS A 190 -20.07 3.20 -15.03
CA LYS A 190 -20.66 2.81 -16.33
C LYS A 190 -21.01 1.32 -16.37
N HIS A 191 -20.16 0.47 -15.81
CA HIS A 191 -20.50 -0.94 -15.75
C HIS A 191 -21.71 -1.22 -14.85
N TYR A 192 -21.74 -0.70 -13.62
CA TYR A 192 -22.82 -1.06 -12.68
C TYR A 192 -24.15 -0.37 -12.96
N ILE A 193 -24.13 0.84 -13.52
CA ILE A 193 -25.33 1.65 -13.74
C ILE A 193 -25.80 1.55 -15.19
N GLU A 194 -24.88 1.49 -16.14
CA GLU A 194 -25.18 1.51 -17.58
C GLU A 194 -24.96 0.14 -18.24
N ASN A 195 -24.50 -0.86 -17.49
CA ASN A 195 -24.18 -2.20 -17.98
C ASN A 195 -23.13 -2.21 -19.11
N GLU A 196 -22.25 -1.20 -19.13
CA GLU A 196 -21.16 -1.07 -20.11
C GLU A 196 -19.85 -1.65 -19.54
N LEU A 197 -19.44 -2.81 -20.06
CA LEU A 197 -18.14 -3.38 -19.72
C LEU A 197 -17.00 -2.58 -20.36
N PRO A 198 -15.93 -2.27 -19.62
CA PRO A 198 -14.77 -1.61 -20.20
C PRO A 198 -14.02 -2.56 -21.14
N GLN A 199 -13.39 -1.98 -22.15
CA GLN A 199 -12.37 -2.67 -22.96
C GLN A 199 -10.98 -2.35 -22.43
N SER A 200 -9.97 -3.12 -22.88
CA SER A 200 -8.57 -2.82 -22.59
C SER A 200 -8.21 -1.40 -23.05
N MET A 201 -7.44 -0.70 -22.22
CA MET A 201 -7.04 0.69 -22.45
C MET A 201 -5.53 0.83 -22.33
N GLU A 202 -4.93 1.56 -23.27
CA GLU A 202 -3.57 2.03 -23.10
C GLU A 202 -3.52 3.19 -22.10
N TYR A 203 -2.36 3.38 -21.47
CA TYR A 203 -2.15 4.48 -20.55
C TYR A 203 -0.75 5.07 -20.66
N GLN A 204 -0.63 6.33 -20.25
CA GLN A 204 0.63 7.07 -20.29
C GLN A 204 1.57 6.66 -19.13
N TYR A 205 2.84 6.44 -19.45
CA TYR A 205 3.89 6.17 -18.46
C TYR A 205 4.58 7.45 -17.99
N GLU A 206 5.41 7.34 -16.94
CA GLU A 206 6.26 8.41 -16.41
C GLU A 206 5.48 9.67 -15.99
N THR A 207 4.23 9.48 -15.54
CA THR A 207 3.43 10.53 -14.90
C THR A 207 3.40 10.31 -13.41
N TYR A 208 3.59 11.38 -12.64
CA TYR A 208 3.63 11.33 -11.18
C TYR A 208 2.30 11.72 -10.55
N TRP A 209 1.99 11.12 -9.41
CA TRP A 209 0.96 11.59 -8.49
C TRP A 209 1.64 12.03 -7.19
N ILE A 210 1.25 13.19 -6.67
CA ILE A 210 1.95 13.84 -5.55
C ILE A 210 0.95 14.37 -4.51
N ASP A 211 1.04 13.85 -3.29
CA ASP A 211 0.48 14.49 -2.09
C ASP A 211 1.51 15.43 -1.48
N ILE A 212 1.45 16.70 -1.88
CA ILE A 212 2.41 17.76 -1.50
C ILE A 212 2.61 17.81 0.02
N MET A 213 1.52 17.73 0.79
CA MET A 213 1.56 17.93 2.23
C MET A 213 2.23 16.76 2.94
N ARG A 214 1.93 15.53 2.51
CA ARG A 214 2.55 14.33 3.07
C ARG A 214 4.00 14.19 2.65
N ASP A 215 4.32 14.56 1.41
CA ASP A 215 5.69 14.53 0.89
C ASP A 215 6.57 15.58 1.59
N ALA A 216 6.07 16.81 1.75
CA ALA A 216 6.76 17.88 2.48
C ALA A 216 7.11 17.48 3.92
N SER A 217 6.20 16.78 4.62
CA SER A 217 6.44 16.34 6.00
C SER A 217 7.60 15.36 6.19
N ASN A 218 8.05 14.70 5.12
CA ASN A 218 9.18 13.76 5.14
C ASN A 218 10.34 14.19 4.21
N SER A 219 10.26 15.37 3.61
CA SER A 219 11.19 15.89 2.60
C SER A 219 12.65 15.83 3.03
N ILE A 220 12.98 16.27 4.25
CA ILE A 220 14.36 16.24 4.78
C ILE A 220 14.92 14.81 4.80
N SER A 221 14.11 13.82 5.20
CA SER A 221 14.52 12.42 5.22
C SER A 221 14.87 11.93 3.82
N TYR A 222 14.01 12.22 2.84
CA TYR A 222 14.21 11.79 1.46
C TYR A 222 15.32 12.52 0.72
N ILE A 223 15.55 13.80 1.01
CA ILE A 223 16.70 14.54 0.46
C ILE A 223 18.01 13.92 0.96
N LYS A 224 18.07 13.57 2.25
CA LYS A 224 19.24 12.88 2.82
C LYS A 224 19.43 11.48 2.23
N GLU A 225 18.35 10.71 2.08
CA GLU A 225 18.40 9.35 1.53
C GLU A 225 18.80 9.32 0.05
N SER A 226 18.18 10.18 -0.78
CA SER A 226 18.50 10.28 -2.22
C SER A 226 19.89 10.85 -2.50
N ARG A 227 20.48 11.57 -1.54
CA ARG A 227 21.72 12.35 -1.71
C ARG A 227 21.66 13.29 -2.93
N SER A 228 20.46 13.67 -3.38
CA SER A 228 20.25 14.48 -4.59
C SER A 228 18.95 15.26 -4.57
N ILE A 229 19.06 16.58 -4.51
CA ILE A 229 17.91 17.49 -4.57
C ILE A 229 17.19 17.42 -5.93
N ILE A 230 17.93 17.16 -7.01
CA ILE A 230 17.39 17.03 -8.36
C ILE A 230 16.47 15.80 -8.43
N GLN A 231 16.93 14.66 -7.88
CA GLN A 231 16.09 13.45 -7.82
C GLN A 231 14.86 13.66 -6.94
N PHE A 232 14.98 14.41 -5.84
CA PHE A 232 13.84 14.76 -5.00
C PHE A 232 12.79 15.59 -5.75
N LEU A 233 13.24 16.59 -6.52
CA LEU A 233 12.38 17.53 -7.27
C LEU A 233 11.84 16.95 -8.58
N ARG A 234 12.42 15.88 -9.13
CA ARG A 234 12.00 15.28 -10.41
C ARG A 234 10.47 15.10 -10.55
N PRO A 235 9.73 14.56 -9.56
CA PRO A 235 8.27 14.43 -9.66
C PRO A 235 7.55 15.77 -9.90
N TYR A 236 8.05 16.87 -9.34
CA TYR A 236 7.42 18.19 -9.42
C TYR A 236 7.69 18.92 -10.75
N ILE A 237 8.69 18.50 -11.52
CA ILE A 237 9.06 19.10 -12.80
C ILE A 237 8.74 18.20 -14.00
N SER A 238 8.42 16.94 -13.76
CA SER A 238 7.94 15.98 -14.78
C SER A 238 6.42 16.07 -14.95
N SER A 239 5.84 15.29 -15.88
CA SER A 239 4.38 15.14 -15.97
C SER A 239 3.81 14.69 -14.63
N HIS A 240 2.86 15.43 -14.06
CA HIS A 240 2.30 15.09 -12.76
C HIS A 240 0.85 15.57 -12.57
N ILE A 241 0.23 15.04 -11.52
CA ILE A 241 -1.03 15.50 -10.95
C ILE A 241 -0.90 15.55 -9.41
N PHE A 242 -1.50 16.56 -8.79
CA PHE A 242 -1.53 16.65 -7.33
C PHE A 242 -2.73 15.90 -6.75
N ALA A 243 -2.56 15.38 -5.54
CA ALA A 243 -3.61 14.64 -4.86
C ALA A 243 -4.85 15.47 -4.50
N ILE A 244 -4.64 16.77 -4.24
CA ILE A 244 -5.68 17.68 -3.73
C ILE A 244 -5.61 19.06 -4.40
N LEU A 245 -4.41 19.56 -4.71
CA LEU A 245 -4.25 20.88 -5.34
C LEU A 245 -4.78 20.85 -6.78
N ASP A 246 -5.89 21.55 -7.00
CA ASP A 246 -6.43 21.87 -8.30
C ASP A 246 -6.53 23.40 -8.40
N PHE A 247 -6.00 23.98 -9.48
CA PHE A 247 -6.05 25.43 -9.68
C PHE A 247 -7.44 25.92 -10.10
N SER A 248 -8.29 25.02 -10.63
CA SER A 248 -9.68 25.30 -10.95
C SER A 248 -10.61 25.22 -9.73
N ASP A 249 -10.26 24.43 -8.72
CA ASP A 249 -10.92 24.39 -7.41
C ASP A 249 -9.89 24.32 -6.27
N ILE A 250 -9.43 25.48 -5.84
CA ILE A 250 -8.40 25.58 -4.80
C ILE A 250 -8.94 25.34 -3.38
N ARG A 251 -10.25 25.37 -3.18
CA ARG A 251 -10.86 25.34 -1.83
C ARG A 251 -10.52 24.07 -1.03
N PRO A 252 -10.56 22.85 -1.60
CA PRO A 252 -10.18 21.64 -0.87
C PRO A 252 -8.73 21.68 -0.39
N PHE A 253 -7.82 22.21 -1.22
CA PHE A 253 -6.42 22.36 -0.86
C PHE A 253 -6.23 23.36 0.29
N THR A 254 -6.85 24.55 0.20
CA THR A 254 -6.80 25.55 1.28
C THR A 254 -7.35 24.99 2.59
N GLN A 255 -8.48 24.28 2.54
CA GLN A 255 -9.08 23.67 3.74
C GLN A 255 -8.17 22.60 4.35
N ARG A 256 -7.48 21.82 3.52
CA ARG A 256 -6.49 20.84 3.98
C ARG A 256 -5.31 21.51 4.69
N CYS A 257 -4.78 22.60 4.13
CA CYS A 257 -3.72 23.39 4.74
C CYS A 257 -4.15 23.93 6.11
N LEU A 258 -5.33 24.55 6.18
CA LEU A 258 -5.88 25.10 7.44
C LEU A 258 -6.07 24.03 8.50
N TYR A 259 -6.57 22.85 8.13
CA TYR A 259 -6.71 21.72 9.05
C TYR A 259 -5.35 21.27 9.62
N LEU A 260 -4.33 21.16 8.78
CA LEU A 260 -2.98 20.76 9.22
C LEU A 260 -2.34 21.83 10.12
N ILE A 261 -2.48 23.11 9.78
CA ILE A 261 -2.02 24.23 10.62
C ILE A 261 -2.71 24.18 12.00
N LYS A 262 -4.04 24.02 12.03
CA LYS A 262 -4.77 23.88 13.30
C LYS A 262 -4.29 22.67 14.09
N ARG A 263 -4.00 21.55 13.43
CA ARG A 263 -3.44 20.38 14.11
C ARG A 263 -2.07 20.70 14.70
N VAL A 264 -1.16 21.36 13.99
CA VAL A 264 0.15 21.70 14.57
C VAL A 264 0.03 22.70 15.73
N LEU A 265 -0.83 23.71 15.62
CA LEU A 265 -0.99 24.77 16.62
C LEU A 265 -1.75 24.33 17.86
N PHE A 266 -2.80 23.51 17.71
CA PHE A 266 -3.73 23.17 18.80
C PHE A 266 -3.58 21.75 19.35
N TYR A 267 -2.78 20.87 18.73
CA TYR A 267 -2.55 19.51 19.26
C TYR A 267 -1.48 19.45 20.36
N LYS A 268 -0.99 20.61 20.84
CA LYS A 268 -0.23 20.73 22.10
C LYS A 268 -1.09 20.47 23.37
N TYR A 269 -2.38 20.16 23.25
CA TYR A 269 -3.30 20.04 24.39
C TYR A 269 -4.20 18.78 24.41
N LYS A 270 -3.77 17.65 23.84
CA LYS A 270 -4.49 16.38 24.04
C LYS A 270 -3.56 15.18 24.20
N TYR A 271 -3.43 14.78 25.48
CA TYR A 271 -2.90 13.54 26.07
C TYR A 271 -1.39 13.33 26.02
#